data_AF-A0A938MDD3-F1
#
_entry.id   AF-A0A938MDD3-F1
#
_cell.length_a   1.000
_cell.length_b   1.000
_cell.length_c   1.000
_cell.angle_alpha   90.00
_cell.angle_beta   90.00
_cell.angle_gamma   90.00
#
_symmetry.space_group_name_H-M   'P 1'
#
loop_
_entity.id
_entity.type
_entity.pdbx_description
1 polymer ?
#
loop_
_entity_poly.entity_id
_entity_poly.type
_entity_poly.pdbx_seq_one_letter_code
_entity_poly.pdbx_strand_id
1 'polypeptide(L)'
;MRSITVVCLVCLAGGIVTAQPIPAPPRAEYATFDDGQYASDAAAQAAWEGLWGTAPVSVVTLDGRKVLRMPCNLAGTKIDRATWDKKVNLNLTSCQGIQFRLFCKDTSPVSHFSLYFQSGDGWYSSSFAPTTGTAWNTITIDKAGTRQEGKPAGWGQISTIRLSAWRGGDVSTELYVCDFGLWGQLGADALVAVVRGESAVQKSPSETRSVEQFTQAVAQCLTGLGIGCGIISDLDVTAERLKTAKLAILPHNPGMPDNVADELVKYVNAGGKLLIFYGVPGKLRPVVKMEGGAHVQAKHPGYFSTIRFTDNALPGAPGLVAQRSWNISEAKPVEGASRVLAEWLDDKGQPTGYAAVVASDNCMVMTHVLLPDDPANKRRMMLAMVGHFVPELWRQSAERSIARIGAFAGYKDLDEAAARIQQTSKSDAKVTAKLAAIRQLRDEAKTLCSQGKYPESAQKAAEASQRVTDAFCMAQQPLPGEARLFWCHSAFGVEGVT
;
A
#
# COMPACT_ATOMS: atom_id res chain seq x y z
N MET A 1 28.83 46.77 -59.73
CA MET A 1 27.63 47.02 -58.91
C MET A 1 26.43 46.33 -59.54
N ARG A 2 26.06 45.15 -59.04
CA ARG A 2 24.74 44.55 -59.21
C ARG A 2 24.45 43.75 -57.95
N SER A 3 23.66 44.34 -57.06
CA SER A 3 23.20 43.72 -55.82
C SER A 3 22.12 42.68 -56.16
N ILE A 4 22.33 41.44 -55.73
CA ILE A 4 21.32 40.39 -55.78
C ILE A 4 20.63 40.36 -54.42
N THR A 5 19.37 40.78 -54.39
CA THR A 5 18.49 40.66 -53.23
C THR A 5 17.99 39.21 -53.14
N VAL A 6 18.44 38.47 -52.14
CA VAL A 6 17.87 37.17 -51.79
C VAL A 6 16.74 37.41 -50.79
N VAL A 7 15.51 37.17 -51.21
CA VAL A 7 14.33 37.18 -50.35
C VAL A 7 14.25 35.83 -49.64
N CYS A 8 14.55 35.79 -48.34
CA CYS A 8 14.33 34.62 -47.49
C CYS A 8 12.86 34.60 -47.06
N LEU A 9 12.07 33.68 -47.61
CA LEU A 9 10.71 33.39 -47.16
C LEU A 9 10.80 32.51 -45.90
N VAL A 10 10.58 33.09 -44.73
CA VAL A 10 10.44 32.33 -43.48
C VAL A 10 9.01 31.80 -43.40
N CYS A 11 8.83 30.52 -43.77
CA CYS A 11 7.59 29.80 -43.49
C CYS A 11 7.53 29.46 -42.00
N LEU A 12 6.82 30.28 -41.22
CA LEU A 12 6.37 29.93 -39.86
C LEU A 12 5.32 28.83 -39.97
N ALA A 13 5.75 27.56 -39.91
CA ALA A 13 4.84 26.45 -39.65
C ALA A 13 4.41 26.51 -38.18
N GLY A 14 3.34 27.28 -37.91
CA GLY A 14 2.62 27.24 -36.64
C GLY A 14 1.96 25.87 -36.49
N GLY A 15 2.67 24.92 -35.87
CA GLY A 15 2.08 23.68 -35.41
C GLY A 15 1.01 24.01 -34.38
N ILE A 16 -0.26 23.83 -34.74
CA ILE A 16 -1.35 23.82 -33.78
C ILE A 16 -1.10 22.63 -32.86
N VAL A 17 -0.55 22.88 -31.67
CA VAL A 17 -0.55 21.91 -30.58
C VAL A 17 -2.01 21.76 -30.16
N THR A 18 -2.72 20.81 -30.76
CA THR A 18 -4.04 20.43 -30.26
C THR A 18 -3.83 19.88 -28.84
N ALA A 19 -4.42 20.53 -27.85
CA ALA A 19 -4.44 20.00 -26.50
C ALA A 19 -5.09 18.61 -26.57
N GLN A 20 -4.33 17.56 -26.21
CA GLN A 20 -4.89 16.22 -26.15
C GLN A 20 -6.13 16.25 -25.25
N PRO A 21 -7.28 15.70 -25.72
CA PRO A 21 -8.49 15.66 -24.93
C PRO A 21 -8.26 14.82 -23.69
N ILE A 22 -8.93 15.18 -22.59
CA ILE A 22 -8.87 14.41 -21.36
C ILE A 22 -9.52 13.04 -21.64
N PRO A 23 -8.81 11.92 -21.41
CA PRO A 23 -9.39 10.61 -21.64
C PRO A 23 -10.58 10.37 -20.71
N ALA A 24 -11.54 9.56 -21.13
CA ALA A 24 -12.59 9.13 -20.21
C ALA A 24 -12.02 8.25 -19.09
N PRO A 25 -12.54 8.34 -17.85
CA PRO A 25 -12.12 7.44 -16.79
C PRO A 25 -12.57 6.00 -17.11
N PRO A 26 -11.73 4.99 -16.83
CA PRO A 26 -12.14 3.59 -16.92
C PRO A 26 -13.34 3.33 -16.00
N ARG A 27 -14.16 2.30 -16.24
CA ARG A 27 -15.29 1.97 -15.35
C ARG A 27 -14.82 1.46 -13.99
N ALA A 28 -15.62 1.65 -12.94
CA ALA A 28 -15.29 1.17 -11.60
C ALA A 28 -15.59 -0.32 -11.53
N GLU A 29 -14.66 -1.09 -10.98
CA GLU A 29 -14.83 -2.51 -10.70
C GLU A 29 -15.14 -2.75 -9.22
N TYR A 30 -15.48 -1.69 -8.50
CA TYR A 30 -15.79 -1.68 -7.08
C TYR A 30 -17.04 -0.84 -6.81
N ALA A 31 -17.72 -1.12 -5.69
CA ALA A 31 -18.86 -0.35 -5.25
C ALA A 31 -18.45 1.06 -4.84
N THR A 32 -19.14 2.06 -5.38
CA THR A 32 -18.93 3.48 -5.07
C THR A 32 -20.02 3.99 -4.14
N PHE A 33 -19.66 4.86 -3.21
CA PHE A 33 -20.62 5.66 -2.44
C PHE A 33 -20.83 7.05 -3.05
N ASP A 34 -19.94 7.46 -3.98
CA ASP A 34 -20.11 8.63 -4.85
C ASP A 34 -19.41 8.36 -6.18
N ASP A 35 -20.16 8.16 -7.26
CA ASP A 35 -19.60 7.89 -8.59
C ASP A 35 -19.22 9.15 -9.39
N GLY A 36 -19.54 10.35 -8.87
CA GLY A 36 -19.28 11.62 -9.53
C GLY A 36 -20.26 11.99 -10.66
N GLN A 37 -21.32 11.21 -10.91
CA GLN A 37 -22.22 11.37 -12.05
C GLN A 37 -23.44 12.27 -11.76
N TYR A 38 -23.18 13.50 -11.31
CA TYR A 38 -24.23 14.47 -10.96
C TYR A 38 -25.04 14.92 -12.18
N ALA A 39 -26.33 15.21 -11.96
CA ALA A 39 -27.23 15.63 -13.04
C ALA A 39 -26.86 17.00 -13.64
N SER A 40 -26.37 17.92 -12.80
CA SER A 40 -26.05 19.30 -13.13
C SER A 40 -24.96 19.87 -12.21
N ASP A 41 -24.38 21.02 -12.57
CA ASP A 41 -23.42 21.76 -11.72
C ASP A 41 -24.01 22.10 -10.35
N ALA A 42 -25.27 22.53 -10.29
CA ALA A 42 -25.94 22.83 -9.02
C ALA A 42 -26.02 21.60 -8.10
N ALA A 43 -26.30 20.41 -8.65
CA ALA A 43 -26.31 19.18 -7.87
C ALA A 43 -24.91 18.79 -7.37
N ALA A 44 -23.88 18.98 -8.21
CA ALA A 44 -22.49 18.76 -7.81
C ALA A 44 -22.04 19.73 -6.70
N GLN A 45 -22.39 21.01 -6.82
CA GLN A 45 -22.05 22.06 -5.85
C GLN A 45 -22.79 21.89 -4.52
N ALA A 46 -24.02 21.37 -4.55
CA ALA A 46 -24.76 21.01 -3.34
C ALA A 46 -24.12 19.82 -2.60
N ALA A 47 -23.46 18.92 -3.34
CA ALA A 47 -22.79 17.75 -2.77
C ALA A 47 -21.34 18.05 -2.32
N TRP A 48 -20.65 18.93 -3.03
CA TRP A 48 -19.25 19.30 -2.81
C TRP A 48 -19.12 20.83 -2.66
N GLU A 49 -18.95 21.26 -1.42
CA GLU A 49 -18.86 22.67 -1.04
C GLU A 49 -17.41 23.17 -1.14
N GLY A 50 -17.17 24.20 -1.95
CA GLY A 50 -15.88 24.88 -2.01
C GLY A 50 -15.66 25.78 -0.79
N LEU A 51 -14.49 25.68 -0.14
CA LEU A 51 -14.16 26.44 1.06
C LEU A 51 -13.13 27.53 0.81
N TRP A 52 -13.11 28.56 1.66
CA TRP A 52 -12.04 29.57 1.73
C TRP A 52 -11.69 30.25 0.40
N GLY A 53 -12.70 30.57 -0.41
CA GLY A 53 -12.51 31.20 -1.73
C GLY A 53 -12.12 30.22 -2.84
N THR A 54 -12.20 28.91 -2.60
CA THR A 54 -12.06 27.87 -3.62
C THR A 54 -13.21 27.95 -4.62
N ALA A 55 -12.89 27.82 -5.91
CA ALA A 55 -13.88 27.79 -6.97
C ALA A 55 -14.87 26.61 -6.83
N PRO A 56 -16.15 26.81 -7.19
CA PRO A 56 -17.15 25.74 -7.12
C PRO A 56 -16.81 24.61 -8.09
N VAL A 57 -17.22 23.39 -7.74
CA VAL A 57 -17.15 22.25 -8.66
C VAL A 57 -18.13 22.41 -9.82
N SER A 58 -17.86 21.74 -10.94
CA SER A 58 -18.79 21.63 -12.07
C SER A 58 -18.81 20.20 -12.61
N VAL A 59 -19.79 19.86 -13.44
CA VAL A 59 -19.89 18.57 -14.11
C VAL A 59 -19.38 18.70 -15.54
N VAL A 60 -18.52 17.79 -15.96
CA VAL A 60 -18.13 17.68 -17.37
C VAL A 60 -18.39 16.28 -17.89
N THR A 61 -18.71 16.17 -19.18
CA THR A 61 -18.90 14.87 -19.85
C THR A 61 -17.65 14.54 -20.65
N LEU A 62 -16.98 13.46 -20.26
CA LEU A 62 -15.82 12.89 -20.96
C LEU A 62 -16.24 11.58 -21.61
N ASP A 63 -16.33 11.57 -22.94
CA ASP A 63 -16.72 10.41 -23.75
C ASP A 63 -18.01 9.73 -23.25
N GLY A 64 -19.06 10.54 -23.04
CA GLY A 64 -20.38 10.09 -22.57
C GLY A 64 -20.47 9.84 -21.05
N ARG A 65 -19.38 10.00 -20.30
CA ARG A 65 -19.37 9.83 -18.84
C ARG A 65 -19.22 11.16 -18.10
N LYS A 66 -20.13 11.42 -17.16
CA LYS A 66 -20.08 12.60 -16.30
C LYS A 66 -19.02 12.41 -15.20
N VAL A 67 -18.25 13.46 -14.93
CA VAL A 67 -17.27 13.51 -13.83
C VAL A 67 -17.29 14.88 -13.17
N LEU A 68 -16.76 14.97 -11.95
CA LEU A 68 -16.54 16.24 -11.26
C LEU A 68 -15.29 16.92 -11.81
N ARG A 69 -15.41 18.18 -12.19
CA ARG A 69 -14.31 19.11 -12.42
C ARG A 69 -14.15 20.00 -11.19
N MET A 70 -12.95 20.06 -10.64
CA MET A 70 -12.60 20.80 -9.42
C MET A 70 -11.48 21.80 -9.73
N PRO A 71 -11.80 23.09 -9.95
CA PRO A 71 -10.79 24.09 -10.35
C PRO A 71 -9.90 24.53 -9.17
N CYS A 72 -8.58 24.43 -9.34
CA CYS A 72 -7.60 24.98 -8.38
C CYS A 72 -7.27 26.43 -8.76
N ASN A 73 -8.13 27.37 -8.35
CA ASN A 73 -8.03 28.81 -8.66
C ASN A 73 -6.92 29.52 -7.85
N LEU A 74 -5.67 29.07 -8.01
CA LEU A 74 -4.52 29.56 -7.26
C LEU A 74 -3.97 30.88 -7.82
N ALA A 75 -3.96 31.04 -9.15
CA ALA A 75 -3.37 32.22 -9.80
C ALA A 75 -4.05 33.52 -9.34
N GLY A 76 -3.26 34.46 -8.85
CA GLY A 76 -3.74 35.78 -8.43
C GLY A 76 -4.63 35.78 -7.18
N THR A 77 -4.76 34.64 -6.50
CA THR A 77 -5.48 34.52 -5.22
C THR A 77 -4.50 34.35 -4.06
N LYS A 78 -4.98 34.53 -2.83
CA LYS A 78 -4.20 34.31 -1.60
C LYS A 78 -4.59 33.03 -0.85
N ILE A 79 -5.36 32.14 -1.48
CA ILE A 79 -5.77 30.89 -0.85
C ILE A 79 -4.55 29.97 -0.72
N ASP A 80 -4.36 29.37 0.45
CA ASP A 80 -3.25 28.42 0.68
C ASP A 80 -3.48 27.08 -0.04
N ARG A 81 -4.75 26.77 -0.34
CA ARG A 81 -5.19 25.54 -0.97
C ARG A 81 -6.55 25.71 -1.60
N ALA A 82 -6.79 24.99 -2.68
CA ALA A 82 -8.14 24.74 -3.18
C ALA A 82 -8.72 23.56 -2.41
N THR A 83 -9.86 23.76 -1.75
CA THR A 83 -10.47 22.79 -0.82
C THR A 83 -11.96 22.62 -1.07
N TRP A 84 -12.40 21.36 -1.05
CA TRP A 84 -13.81 20.98 -1.13
C TRP A 84 -14.20 20.00 -0.04
N ASP A 85 -15.35 20.23 0.58
CA ASP A 85 -15.96 19.35 1.58
C ASP A 85 -17.17 18.63 0.99
N LYS A 86 -17.28 17.33 1.29
CA LYS A 86 -18.48 16.54 1.08
C LYS A 86 -18.98 16.02 2.42
N LYS A 87 -20.22 16.35 2.78
CA LYS A 87 -20.91 15.72 3.90
C LYS A 87 -21.26 14.29 3.56
N VAL A 88 -20.97 13.38 4.46
CA VAL A 88 -21.16 11.93 4.29
C VAL A 88 -21.65 11.31 5.59
N ASN A 89 -22.15 10.08 5.50
CA ASN A 89 -22.41 9.24 6.67
C ASN A 89 -21.80 7.86 6.37
N LEU A 90 -20.51 7.70 6.65
CA LEU A 90 -19.76 6.50 6.29
C LEU A 90 -19.25 5.78 7.54
N ASN A 91 -19.45 4.47 7.54
CA ASN A 91 -18.78 3.56 8.45
C ASN A 91 -17.61 2.91 7.71
N LEU A 92 -16.40 3.36 8.04
CA LEU A 92 -15.16 2.84 7.47
C LEU A 92 -14.50 1.79 8.37
N THR A 93 -15.17 1.27 9.40
CA THR A 93 -14.51 0.42 10.42
C THR A 93 -13.88 -0.84 9.83
N SER A 94 -14.54 -1.47 8.86
CA SER A 94 -14.16 -2.81 8.36
C SER A 94 -13.56 -2.79 6.95
N CYS A 95 -12.95 -1.67 6.52
CA CYS A 95 -12.21 -1.57 5.26
C CYS A 95 -10.73 -1.22 5.49
N GLN A 96 -9.90 -1.30 4.45
CA GLN A 96 -8.54 -0.76 4.47
C GLN A 96 -8.55 0.75 4.41
N GLY A 97 -9.48 1.30 3.63
CA GLY A 97 -9.57 2.73 3.38
C GLY A 97 -10.55 3.09 2.28
N ILE A 98 -10.26 4.21 1.60
CA ILE A 98 -11.04 4.72 0.46
C ILE A 98 -10.17 4.68 -0.79
N GLN A 99 -10.80 4.39 -1.92
CA GLN A 99 -10.22 4.56 -3.25
C GLN A 99 -11.08 5.49 -4.10
N PHE A 100 -10.46 6.22 -5.02
CA PHE A 100 -11.14 7.07 -6.00
C PHE A 100 -10.25 7.30 -7.21
N ARG A 101 -10.81 7.89 -8.27
CA ARG A 101 -10.07 8.23 -9.48
C ARG A 101 -9.82 9.72 -9.59
N LEU A 102 -8.60 10.07 -9.99
CA LEU A 102 -8.16 11.45 -10.18
C LEU A 102 -7.35 11.61 -11.47
N PHE A 103 -7.69 12.64 -12.24
CA PHE A 103 -6.89 13.12 -13.37
C PHE A 103 -6.52 14.58 -13.14
N CYS A 104 -5.24 14.92 -13.27
CA CYS A 104 -4.73 16.28 -13.17
C CYS A 104 -3.64 16.44 -14.22
N LYS A 105 -3.90 17.22 -15.27
CA LYS A 105 -2.98 17.35 -16.41
C LYS A 105 -1.64 17.96 -16.02
N ASP A 106 -1.69 19.02 -15.22
CA ASP A 106 -0.52 19.72 -14.71
C ASP A 106 -0.59 19.80 -13.19
N THR A 107 0.26 19.04 -12.53
CA THR A 107 0.38 19.02 -11.06
C THR A 107 1.41 20.01 -10.55
N SER A 108 2.21 20.64 -11.42
CA SER A 108 3.29 21.56 -11.00
C SER A 108 2.82 22.73 -10.13
N PRO A 109 1.58 23.24 -10.24
CA PRO A 109 1.11 24.31 -9.36
C PRO A 109 0.70 23.83 -7.96
N VAL A 110 0.61 22.51 -7.75
CA VAL A 110 0.17 21.89 -6.49
C VAL A 110 1.36 21.21 -5.82
N SER A 111 1.68 21.60 -4.59
CA SER A 111 2.80 21.01 -3.84
C SER A 111 2.50 19.58 -3.40
N HIS A 112 1.27 19.32 -2.95
CA HIS A 112 0.74 18.01 -2.63
C HIS A 112 -0.79 18.06 -2.52
N PHE A 113 -1.42 16.89 -2.56
CA PHE A 113 -2.85 16.75 -2.24
C PHE A 113 -3.02 16.17 -0.85
N SER A 114 -4.15 16.47 -0.22
CA SER A 114 -4.56 15.86 1.04
C SER A 114 -6.01 15.41 1.00
N LEU A 115 -6.29 14.26 1.59
CA LEU A 115 -7.64 13.80 1.89
C LEU A 115 -7.81 13.74 3.41
N TYR A 116 -8.89 14.35 3.91
CA TYR A 116 -9.24 14.33 5.32
C TYR A 116 -10.59 13.66 5.56
N PHE A 117 -10.74 13.05 6.74
CA PHE A 117 -11.97 12.41 7.20
C PHE A 117 -12.34 12.97 8.56
N GLN A 118 -13.44 13.71 8.65
CA GLN A 118 -13.94 14.21 9.92
C GLN A 118 -14.67 13.10 10.67
N SER A 119 -14.34 12.92 11.94
CA SER A 119 -15.01 12.01 12.86
C SER A 119 -15.14 12.66 14.23
N GLY A 120 -16.36 12.95 14.69
CA GLY A 120 -16.58 13.72 15.91
C GLY A 120 -15.79 15.03 15.92
N ASP A 121 -15.00 15.24 16.98
CA ASP A 121 -14.21 16.45 17.23
C ASP A 121 -12.78 16.38 16.65
N GLY A 122 -12.52 15.49 15.69
CA GLY A 122 -11.21 15.35 15.07
C GLY A 122 -11.26 14.92 13.62
N TRP A 123 -10.06 14.80 13.05
CA TRP A 123 -9.84 14.44 11.66
C TRP A 123 -8.76 13.37 11.55
N TYR A 124 -8.93 12.50 10.56
CA TYR A 124 -7.84 11.72 10.00
C TYR A 124 -7.36 12.39 8.73
N SER A 125 -6.05 12.47 8.51
CA SER A 125 -5.47 13.11 7.32
C SER A 125 -4.40 12.25 6.64
N SER A 126 -4.36 12.31 5.32
CA SER A 126 -3.32 11.69 4.50
C SER A 126 -2.97 12.57 3.32
N SER A 127 -1.69 12.56 2.95
CA SER A 127 -1.20 13.23 1.73
C SER A 127 -0.99 12.23 0.61
N PHE A 128 -1.23 12.66 -0.62
CA PHE A 128 -1.05 11.84 -1.81
C PHE A 128 -0.65 12.71 -3.02
N ALA A 129 -0.20 12.04 -4.08
CA ALA A 129 0.03 12.66 -5.38
C ALA A 129 -0.35 11.67 -6.50
N PRO A 130 -0.94 12.14 -7.61
CA PRO A 130 -1.07 11.32 -8.81
C PRO A 130 0.33 10.98 -9.36
N THR A 131 0.48 9.80 -9.95
CA THR A 131 1.76 9.34 -10.51
C THR A 131 1.95 9.76 -11.97
N THR A 132 0.88 10.18 -12.64
CA THR A 132 0.92 10.68 -14.02
C THR A 132 -0.13 11.77 -14.26
N GLY A 133 0.20 12.73 -15.14
CA GLY A 133 -0.73 13.75 -15.64
C GLY A 133 -1.37 13.39 -16.99
N THR A 134 -1.02 12.25 -17.59
CA THR A 134 -1.52 11.83 -18.91
C THR A 134 -2.61 10.76 -18.87
N ALA A 135 -2.86 10.17 -17.70
CA ALA A 135 -3.87 9.15 -17.51
C ALA A 135 -4.59 9.32 -16.16
N TRP A 136 -5.74 8.64 -16.02
CA TRP A 136 -6.45 8.58 -14.75
C TRP A 136 -5.67 7.76 -13.73
N ASN A 137 -5.54 8.31 -12.53
CA ASN A 137 -4.86 7.68 -11.41
C ASN A 137 -5.91 7.09 -10.48
N THR A 138 -5.75 5.83 -10.07
CA THR A 138 -6.47 5.30 -8.92
C THR A 138 -5.71 5.69 -7.66
N ILE A 139 -6.31 6.55 -6.85
CA ILE A 139 -5.77 6.98 -5.56
C ILE A 139 -6.36 6.08 -4.48
N THR A 140 -5.51 5.52 -3.62
CA THR A 140 -5.92 4.75 -2.44
C THR A 140 -5.41 5.43 -1.19
N ILE A 141 -6.29 5.64 -0.21
CA ILE A 141 -5.97 6.25 1.08
C ILE A 141 -6.19 5.21 2.17
N ASP A 142 -5.09 4.75 2.77
CA ASP A 142 -5.10 3.70 3.79
C ASP A 142 -5.25 4.30 5.18
N LYS A 143 -6.19 3.75 5.96
CA LYS A 143 -6.40 4.17 7.34
C LYS A 143 -5.16 4.00 8.21
N ALA A 144 -4.36 2.96 7.96
CA ALA A 144 -3.11 2.74 8.70
C ALA A 144 -2.07 3.83 8.46
N GLY A 145 -2.15 4.55 7.32
CA GLY A 145 -1.22 5.62 6.96
C GLY A 145 -1.71 7.02 7.32
N THR A 146 -2.92 7.17 7.88
CA THR A 146 -3.46 8.49 8.23
C THR A 146 -2.96 8.97 9.58
N ARG A 147 -2.72 10.27 9.70
CA ARG A 147 -2.44 10.95 10.96
C ARG A 147 -3.73 11.41 11.62
N GLN A 148 -3.72 11.55 12.93
CA GLN A 148 -4.83 12.09 13.70
C GLN A 148 -4.60 13.57 14.01
N GLU A 149 -5.64 14.38 13.83
CA GLU A 149 -5.70 15.79 14.20
C GLU A 149 -6.91 15.99 15.13
N GLY A 150 -6.71 16.60 16.31
CA GLY A 150 -7.77 16.72 17.31
C GLY A 150 -8.10 15.40 17.98
N LYS A 151 -9.40 15.14 18.24
CA LYS A 151 -9.88 13.93 18.93
C LYS A 151 -10.93 13.19 18.09
N PRO A 152 -10.51 12.44 17.06
CA PRO A 152 -11.46 11.76 16.21
C PRO A 152 -12.24 10.70 16.98
N ALA A 153 -13.55 10.57 16.71
CA ALA A 153 -14.44 9.61 17.37
C ALA A 153 -14.32 8.16 16.86
N GLY A 154 -13.37 7.88 15.96
CA GLY A 154 -13.17 6.57 15.33
C GLY A 154 -13.63 6.51 13.87
N TRP A 155 -13.43 5.37 13.23
CA TRP A 155 -13.71 5.18 11.80
C TRP A 155 -15.16 4.79 11.50
N GLY A 156 -15.96 4.52 12.52
CA GLY A 156 -17.36 4.10 12.37
C GLY A 156 -18.34 5.22 12.02
N GLN A 157 -17.94 6.48 12.18
CA GLN A 157 -18.79 7.65 11.99
C GLN A 157 -18.02 8.78 11.29
N ILE A 158 -17.71 8.59 10.01
CA ILE A 158 -17.15 9.66 9.18
C ILE A 158 -18.29 10.55 8.70
N SER A 159 -18.20 11.85 9.02
CA SER A 159 -19.23 12.86 8.74
C SER A 159 -18.88 13.79 7.58
N THR A 160 -17.58 13.94 7.28
CA THR A 160 -17.10 14.79 6.18
C THR A 160 -15.87 14.17 5.54
N ILE A 161 -15.81 14.20 4.20
CA ILE A 161 -14.57 14.01 3.43
C ILE A 161 -14.14 15.39 2.93
N ARG A 162 -12.86 15.75 3.12
CA ARG A 162 -12.27 16.97 2.58
C ARG A 162 -11.14 16.63 1.61
N LEU A 163 -11.26 17.10 0.37
CA LEU A 163 -10.17 17.03 -0.61
C LEU A 163 -9.50 18.40 -0.70
N SER A 164 -8.18 18.43 -0.69
CA SER A 164 -7.40 19.67 -0.79
C SER A 164 -6.23 19.54 -1.74
N ALA A 165 -6.04 20.55 -2.59
CA ALA A 165 -4.86 20.75 -3.41
C ALA A 165 -4.06 21.93 -2.87
N TRP A 166 -2.91 21.66 -2.27
CA TRP A 166 -2.09 22.68 -1.61
C TRP A 166 -1.27 23.47 -2.61
N ARG A 167 -1.25 24.81 -2.45
CA ARG A 167 -0.49 25.70 -3.33
C ARG A 167 0.99 25.29 -3.35
N GLY A 168 1.53 25.15 -4.56
CA GLY A 168 2.96 25.01 -4.85
C GLY A 168 3.50 26.18 -5.69
N GLY A 169 2.62 26.85 -6.46
CA GLY A 169 2.97 28.03 -7.25
C GLY A 169 1.75 28.92 -7.53
N ASP A 170 1.99 30.11 -8.07
CA ASP A 170 0.94 31.06 -8.45
C ASP A 170 0.43 30.80 -9.88
N VAL A 171 -0.01 29.57 -10.12
CA VAL A 171 -0.55 29.10 -11.39
C VAL A 171 -1.79 28.27 -11.09
N SER A 172 -2.87 28.44 -11.86
CA SER A 172 -4.08 27.65 -11.69
C SER A 172 -3.98 26.32 -12.42
N THR A 173 -4.62 25.29 -11.86
CA THR A 173 -4.81 23.99 -12.51
C THR A 173 -6.23 23.47 -12.21
N GLU A 174 -6.53 22.25 -12.60
CA GLU A 174 -7.84 21.62 -12.35
C GLU A 174 -7.70 20.12 -12.17
N LEU A 175 -8.58 19.58 -11.34
CA LEU A 175 -8.69 18.16 -11.06
C LEU A 175 -9.99 17.63 -11.66
N TYR A 176 -9.94 16.40 -12.12
CA TYR A 176 -11.13 15.64 -12.48
C TYR A 176 -11.21 14.44 -11.57
N VAL A 177 -12.36 14.24 -10.92
CA VAL A 177 -12.53 13.25 -9.85
C VAL A 177 -13.81 12.45 -10.04
N CYS A 178 -13.75 11.14 -9.81
CA CYS A 178 -14.91 10.25 -9.81
C CYS A 178 -14.67 8.99 -8.96
N ASP A 179 -15.73 8.20 -8.77
CA ASP A 179 -15.70 6.85 -8.19
C ASP A 179 -15.10 6.73 -6.79
N PHE A 180 -15.54 7.54 -5.83
CA PHE A 180 -15.21 7.27 -4.45
C PHE A 180 -15.88 5.98 -3.97
N GLY A 181 -15.06 5.04 -3.50
CA GLY A 181 -15.49 3.73 -3.00
C GLY A 181 -14.63 3.25 -1.85
N LEU A 182 -15.06 2.18 -1.20
CA LEU A 182 -14.27 1.49 -0.18
C LEU A 182 -13.25 0.58 -0.86
N TRP A 183 -12.13 0.31 -0.19
CA TRP A 183 -11.18 -0.69 -0.63
C TRP A 183 -10.71 -1.56 0.54
N GLY A 184 -10.55 -2.86 0.30
CA GLY A 184 -10.18 -3.84 1.34
C GLY A 184 -11.27 -4.02 2.41
N GLN A 185 -12.53 -4.00 2.01
CA GLN A 185 -13.69 -4.26 2.84
C GLN A 185 -13.84 -5.76 3.16
N LEU A 186 -13.89 -6.07 4.47
CA LEU A 186 -14.07 -7.43 4.95
C LEU A 186 -15.40 -8.03 4.47
N GLY A 187 -15.31 -9.24 3.90
CA GLY A 187 -16.46 -9.96 3.36
C GLY A 187 -16.93 -9.48 1.98
N ALA A 188 -16.27 -8.48 1.38
CA ALA A 188 -16.48 -8.07 0.00
C ALA A 188 -15.25 -8.38 -0.86
N ASP A 189 -14.14 -7.67 -0.64
CA ASP A 189 -12.88 -7.81 -1.39
C ASP A 189 -11.67 -8.11 -0.47
N ALA A 190 -11.89 -8.27 0.83
CA ALA A 190 -10.87 -8.68 1.80
C ALA A 190 -11.33 -9.87 2.67
N LEU A 191 -10.38 -10.78 2.93
CA LEU A 191 -10.53 -11.94 3.82
C LEU A 191 -9.69 -11.84 5.10
N VAL A 192 -8.82 -10.83 5.17
CA VAL A 192 -7.86 -10.62 6.26
C VAL A 192 -8.24 -9.37 7.03
N ALA A 193 -8.39 -9.48 8.34
CA ALA A 193 -8.51 -8.34 9.24
C ALA A 193 -7.14 -8.02 9.85
N VAL A 194 -6.77 -6.74 9.91
CA VAL A 194 -5.63 -6.24 10.67
C VAL A 194 -6.20 -5.45 11.86
N VAL A 195 -5.92 -5.92 13.08
CA VAL A 195 -6.45 -5.33 14.31
C VAL A 195 -5.42 -4.33 14.87
N ARG A 196 -5.72 -3.05 14.77
CA ARG A 196 -4.86 -1.96 15.25
C ARG A 196 -5.03 -1.77 16.75
N GLY A 197 -3.92 -1.73 17.50
CA GLY A 197 -3.91 -1.61 18.97
C GLY A 197 -4.23 -0.21 19.51
N GLU A 198 -5.37 0.39 19.17
CA GLU A 198 -5.73 1.75 19.62
C GLU A 198 -5.97 1.84 21.13
N SER A 199 -6.42 0.76 21.77
CA SER A 199 -6.53 0.68 23.23
C SER A 199 -5.19 0.87 23.94
N ALA A 200 -4.08 0.45 23.32
CA ALA A 200 -2.74 0.68 23.84
C ALA A 200 -2.37 2.18 23.80
N VAL A 201 -2.77 2.87 22.74
CA VAL A 201 -2.58 4.32 22.59
C VAL A 201 -3.42 5.10 23.61
N GLN A 202 -4.66 4.67 23.88
CA GLN A 202 -5.50 5.29 24.92
C GLN A 202 -4.89 5.15 26.32
N LYS A 203 -4.28 3.99 26.62
CA LYS A 203 -3.61 3.76 27.92
C LYS A 203 -2.27 4.49 28.02
N SER A 204 -1.49 4.51 26.95
CA SER A 204 -0.19 5.16 26.89
C SER A 204 0.01 5.88 25.55
N PRO A 205 -0.11 7.21 25.49
CA PRO A 205 0.11 7.97 24.26
C PRO A 205 1.50 7.77 23.63
N SER A 206 2.50 7.31 24.40
CA SER A 206 3.83 6.95 23.86
C SER A 206 3.80 5.78 22.87
N GLU A 207 2.77 4.93 22.90
CA GLU A 207 2.61 3.79 21.98
C GLU A 207 2.13 4.21 20.58
N THR A 208 1.68 5.47 20.40
CA THR A 208 1.11 5.97 19.13
C THR A 208 1.97 5.61 17.92
N ARG A 209 3.27 5.94 17.99
CA ARG A 209 4.21 5.71 16.88
C ARG A 209 4.42 4.22 16.60
N SER A 210 4.55 3.40 17.65
CA SER A 210 4.74 1.95 17.53
C SER A 210 3.52 1.28 16.90
N VAL A 211 2.32 1.58 17.40
CA VAL A 211 1.07 1.03 16.87
C VAL A 211 0.87 1.42 15.41
N GLU A 212 1.13 2.69 15.05
CA GLU A 212 1.09 3.16 13.67
C GLU A 212 2.09 2.41 12.78
N GLN A 213 3.37 2.42 13.17
CA GLN A 213 4.46 1.85 12.38
C GLN A 213 4.24 0.35 12.10
N PHE A 214 3.90 -0.44 13.11
CA PHE A 214 3.79 -1.89 12.94
C PHE A 214 2.49 -2.30 12.23
N THR A 215 1.40 -1.56 12.45
CA THR A 215 0.17 -1.74 11.66
C THR A 215 0.43 -1.42 10.19
N GLN A 216 1.12 -0.33 9.90
CA GLN A 216 1.49 0.07 8.55
C GLN A 216 2.41 -0.97 7.89
N ALA A 217 3.41 -1.49 8.61
CA ALA A 217 4.33 -2.52 8.08
C ALA A 217 3.57 -3.79 7.63
N VAL A 218 2.62 -4.27 8.43
CA VAL A 218 1.77 -5.41 8.07
C VAL A 218 0.89 -5.08 6.86
N ALA A 219 0.18 -3.94 6.89
CA ALA A 219 -0.73 -3.54 5.80
C ALA A 219 0.00 -3.34 4.46
N GLN A 220 1.19 -2.74 4.48
CA GLN A 220 2.04 -2.57 3.30
C GLN A 220 2.54 -3.92 2.77
N CYS A 221 2.85 -4.86 3.66
CA CYS A 221 3.25 -6.22 3.25
C CYS A 221 2.11 -6.92 2.49
N LEU A 222 0.89 -6.89 3.03
CA LEU A 222 -0.31 -7.44 2.39
C LEU A 222 -0.62 -6.75 1.06
N THR A 223 -0.59 -5.42 1.03
CA THR A 223 -0.82 -4.63 -0.19
C THR A 223 0.21 -4.92 -1.27
N GLY A 224 1.48 -5.09 -0.88
CA GLY A 224 2.56 -5.50 -1.78
C GLY A 224 2.37 -6.90 -2.35
N LEU A 225 1.67 -7.78 -1.63
CA LEU A 225 1.25 -9.11 -2.09
C LEU A 225 -0.05 -9.08 -2.89
N GLY A 226 -0.69 -7.92 -3.03
CA GLY A 226 -2.01 -7.81 -3.62
C GLY A 226 -3.12 -8.42 -2.76
N ILE A 227 -2.93 -8.56 -1.46
CA ILE A 227 -3.94 -9.06 -0.53
C ILE A 227 -4.63 -7.85 0.11
N GLY A 228 -5.93 -7.70 -0.13
CA GLY A 228 -6.73 -6.66 0.54
C GLY A 228 -6.99 -7.03 2.01
N CYS A 229 -7.01 -6.03 2.89
CA CYS A 229 -7.27 -6.25 4.31
C CYS A 229 -8.18 -5.18 4.93
N GLY A 230 -9.09 -5.58 5.82
CA GLY A 230 -9.82 -4.63 6.65
C GLY A 230 -9.00 -4.22 7.86
N ILE A 231 -8.82 -2.92 8.11
CA ILE A 231 -8.12 -2.45 9.30
C ILE A 231 -9.17 -2.11 10.36
N ILE A 232 -9.22 -2.84 11.48
CA ILE A 232 -10.20 -2.62 12.54
C ILE A 232 -9.47 -2.12 13.79
N SER A 233 -10.03 -1.12 14.49
CA SER A 233 -9.57 -0.74 15.82
C SER A 233 -9.84 -1.88 16.81
N ASP A 234 -8.90 -2.22 17.68
CA ASP A 234 -9.12 -3.21 18.73
C ASP A 234 -10.30 -2.84 19.65
N LEU A 235 -10.62 -1.55 19.78
CA LEU A 235 -11.80 -1.03 20.49
C LEU A 235 -13.13 -1.37 19.81
N ASP A 236 -13.11 -1.61 18.50
CA ASP A 236 -14.29 -1.97 17.69
C ASP A 236 -14.39 -3.47 17.42
N VAL A 237 -13.44 -4.28 17.91
CA VAL A 237 -13.42 -5.73 17.67
C VAL A 237 -14.60 -6.40 18.34
N THR A 238 -15.35 -7.15 17.54
CA THR A 238 -16.36 -8.10 18.00
C THR A 238 -16.26 -9.35 17.13
N ALA A 239 -16.64 -10.50 17.67
CA ALA A 239 -16.71 -11.75 16.91
C ALA A 239 -17.63 -11.59 15.67
N GLU A 240 -18.72 -10.84 15.82
CA GLU A 240 -19.67 -10.55 14.74
C GLU A 240 -19.03 -9.73 13.60
N ARG A 241 -18.22 -8.70 13.91
CA ARG A 241 -17.51 -7.95 12.87
C ARG A 241 -16.40 -8.75 12.21
N LEU A 242 -15.79 -9.69 12.93
CA LEU A 242 -14.75 -10.56 12.39
C LEU A 242 -15.30 -11.81 11.68
N LYS A 243 -16.62 -12.05 11.69
CA LYS A 243 -17.21 -13.29 11.16
C LYS A 243 -16.86 -13.60 9.70
N THR A 244 -16.62 -12.56 8.88
CA THR A 244 -16.25 -12.71 7.47
C THR A 244 -14.73 -12.75 7.24
N ALA A 245 -13.94 -12.42 8.26
CA ALA A 245 -12.48 -12.54 8.21
C ALA A 245 -12.07 -13.99 8.43
N LYS A 246 -11.35 -14.57 7.48
CA LYS A 246 -10.74 -15.90 7.63
C LYS A 246 -9.49 -15.88 8.50
N LEU A 247 -8.85 -14.71 8.59
CA LEU A 247 -7.65 -14.48 9.39
C LEU A 247 -7.73 -13.08 10.02
N ALA A 248 -7.44 -12.98 11.31
CA ALA A 248 -7.15 -11.71 11.98
C ALA A 248 -5.67 -11.62 12.35
N ILE A 249 -5.06 -10.47 12.09
CA ILE A 249 -3.64 -10.20 12.35
C ILE A 249 -3.53 -9.18 13.46
N LEU A 250 -2.71 -9.47 14.48
CA LEU A 250 -2.36 -8.56 15.57
C LEU A 250 -0.92 -8.05 15.35
N PRO A 251 -0.70 -6.85 14.77
CA PRO A 251 0.64 -6.36 14.43
C PRO A 251 1.48 -5.94 15.63
N HIS A 252 0.83 -5.33 16.63
CA HIS A 252 1.39 -4.87 17.89
C HIS A 252 0.23 -4.40 18.78
N ASN A 253 -0.24 -5.27 19.67
CA ASN A 253 -1.42 -5.01 20.50
C ASN A 253 -1.10 -5.21 22.00
N PRO A 254 -0.11 -4.47 22.55
CA PRO A 254 0.29 -4.64 23.94
C PRO A 254 -0.82 -4.22 24.90
N GLY A 255 -0.94 -4.91 26.03
CA GLY A 255 -1.91 -4.55 27.07
C GLY A 255 -3.37 -4.59 26.61
N MET A 256 -3.70 -5.46 25.64
CA MET A 256 -5.06 -5.66 25.13
C MET A 256 -6.09 -5.79 26.26
N PRO A 257 -7.19 -5.02 26.24
CA PRO A 257 -8.27 -5.12 27.20
C PRO A 257 -8.95 -6.49 27.20
N ASP A 258 -9.43 -6.90 28.37
CA ASP A 258 -10.06 -8.21 28.58
C ASP A 258 -11.31 -8.42 27.72
N ASN A 259 -12.15 -7.40 27.56
CA ASN A 259 -13.34 -7.48 26.71
C ASN A 259 -13.01 -7.70 25.23
N VAL A 260 -11.92 -7.09 24.75
CA VAL A 260 -11.44 -7.28 23.37
C VAL A 260 -10.88 -8.70 23.20
N ALA A 261 -10.10 -9.16 24.18
CA ALA A 261 -9.57 -10.52 24.16
C ALA A 261 -10.69 -11.57 24.21
N ASP A 262 -11.77 -11.34 24.96
CA ASP A 262 -12.94 -12.21 25.01
C ASP A 262 -13.64 -12.31 23.64
N GLU A 263 -13.74 -11.21 22.88
CA GLU A 263 -14.27 -11.22 21.52
C GLU A 263 -13.38 -11.99 20.53
N LEU A 264 -12.05 -11.87 20.68
CA LEU A 264 -11.11 -12.68 19.88
C LEU A 264 -11.17 -14.16 20.26
N VAL A 265 -11.37 -14.50 21.54
CA VAL A 265 -11.62 -15.89 21.97
C VAL A 265 -12.86 -16.45 21.28
N LYS A 266 -13.97 -15.70 21.26
CA LYS A 266 -15.21 -16.10 20.55
C LYS A 266 -14.94 -16.31 19.05
N TYR A 267 -14.21 -15.40 18.41
CA TYR A 267 -13.83 -15.51 17.01
C TYR A 267 -13.01 -16.78 16.72
N VAL A 268 -11.98 -17.07 17.52
CA VAL A 268 -11.15 -18.27 17.37
C VAL A 268 -11.98 -19.55 17.59
N ASN A 269 -12.85 -19.57 18.60
CA ASN A 269 -13.73 -20.70 18.88
C ASN A 269 -14.76 -20.93 17.76
N ALA A 270 -15.13 -19.89 17.01
CA ALA A 270 -15.96 -19.98 15.81
C ALA A 270 -15.18 -20.43 14.55
N GLY A 271 -13.90 -20.82 14.69
CA GLY A 271 -13.06 -21.29 13.61
C GLY A 271 -12.10 -20.25 13.03
N GLY A 272 -12.15 -19.01 13.54
CA GLY A 272 -11.23 -17.93 13.18
C GLY A 272 -9.75 -18.29 13.41
N LYS A 273 -8.87 -17.60 12.70
CA LYS A 273 -7.42 -17.82 12.74
C LYS A 273 -6.70 -16.54 13.15
N LEU A 274 -5.58 -16.68 13.85
CA LEU A 274 -4.77 -15.55 14.30
C LEU A 274 -3.35 -15.59 13.77
N LEU A 275 -2.86 -14.47 13.26
CA LEU A 275 -1.44 -14.22 13.08
C LEU A 275 -1.02 -13.11 14.04
N ILE A 276 -0.14 -13.42 14.98
CA ILE A 276 0.24 -12.50 16.04
C ILE A 276 1.71 -12.13 15.89
N PHE A 277 2.01 -10.85 15.99
CA PHE A 277 3.37 -10.34 16.09
C PHE A 277 3.64 -9.89 17.53
N TYR A 278 4.85 -10.18 17.99
CA TYR A 278 5.37 -9.89 19.33
C TYR A 278 4.78 -10.76 20.45
N GLY A 279 3.61 -10.41 21.01
CA GLY A 279 3.11 -11.04 22.24
C GLY A 279 1.70 -11.59 22.12
N VAL A 280 1.48 -12.82 22.60
CA VAL A 280 0.13 -13.42 22.70
C VAL A 280 -0.58 -12.90 23.95
N PRO A 281 -1.75 -12.24 23.81
CA PRO A 281 -2.57 -11.82 24.94
C PRO A 281 -2.90 -13.01 25.85
N GLY A 282 -2.83 -12.81 27.18
CA GLY A 282 -2.94 -13.89 28.17
C GLY A 282 -4.18 -14.77 28.00
N LYS A 283 -5.35 -14.15 27.78
CA LYS A 283 -6.62 -14.85 27.56
C LYS A 283 -6.69 -15.67 26.28
N LEU A 284 -5.87 -15.37 25.26
CA LEU A 284 -5.85 -16.11 24.01
C LEU A 284 -4.99 -17.38 24.09
N ARG A 285 -3.98 -17.42 24.97
CA ARG A 285 -3.02 -18.53 25.11
C ARG A 285 -3.69 -19.92 25.18
N PRO A 286 -4.74 -20.16 26.01
CA PRO A 286 -5.35 -21.48 26.11
C PRO A 286 -6.09 -21.93 24.84
N VAL A 287 -6.66 -20.98 24.08
CA VAL A 287 -7.44 -21.28 22.87
C VAL A 287 -6.55 -21.42 21.64
N VAL A 288 -5.42 -20.69 21.59
CA VAL A 288 -4.45 -20.78 20.50
C VAL A 288 -3.37 -21.85 20.72
N LYS A 289 -3.38 -22.52 21.88
CA LYS A 289 -2.42 -23.57 22.27
C LYS A 289 -0.96 -23.08 22.22
N MET A 290 -0.74 -21.88 22.74
CA MET A 290 0.59 -21.27 22.88
C MET A 290 0.83 -20.87 24.32
N GLU A 291 1.95 -21.28 24.89
CA GLU A 291 2.41 -20.73 26.15
C GLU A 291 3.10 -19.39 25.91
N GLY A 292 2.86 -18.44 26.82
CA GLY A 292 3.67 -17.22 26.86
C GLY A 292 5.04 -17.51 27.45
N GLY A 293 6.00 -16.63 27.19
CA GLY A 293 7.32 -16.68 27.80
C GLY A 293 7.78 -15.33 28.31
N ALA A 294 9.07 -15.24 28.60
CA ALA A 294 9.67 -14.02 29.09
C ALA A 294 9.83 -12.97 27.97
N HIS A 295 9.83 -11.70 28.36
CA HIS A 295 10.41 -10.66 27.52
C HIS A 295 11.94 -10.78 27.58
N VAL A 296 12.59 -10.95 26.43
CA VAL A 296 14.03 -11.17 26.34
C VAL A 296 14.66 -10.04 25.54
N GLN A 297 15.51 -9.24 26.19
CA GLN A 297 16.31 -8.21 25.52
C GLN A 297 17.47 -8.86 24.75
N ALA A 298 17.86 -8.28 23.62
CA ALA A 298 19.05 -8.70 22.89
C ALA A 298 20.30 -8.52 23.77
N LYS A 299 21.15 -9.55 23.85
CA LYS A 299 22.39 -9.51 24.66
C LYS A 299 23.44 -8.57 24.08
N HIS A 300 23.41 -8.38 22.76
CA HIS A 300 24.23 -7.45 21.98
C HIS A 300 23.49 -7.10 20.68
N PRO A 301 23.86 -6.03 19.97
CA PRO A 301 23.38 -5.78 18.62
C PRO A 301 23.60 -7.01 17.73
N GLY A 302 22.60 -7.37 16.92
CA GLY A 302 22.66 -8.56 16.08
C GLY A 302 22.32 -9.88 16.78
N TYR A 303 22.00 -9.89 18.09
CA TYR A 303 21.64 -11.14 18.77
C TYR A 303 20.39 -11.81 18.17
N PHE A 304 19.40 -11.02 17.76
CA PHE A 304 18.26 -11.49 16.96
C PHE A 304 18.33 -10.85 15.59
N SER A 305 19.07 -11.47 14.65
CA SER A 305 19.37 -10.87 13.34
C SER A 305 18.67 -11.56 12.17
N THR A 306 18.40 -12.87 12.28
CA THR A 306 17.83 -13.65 11.18
C THR A 306 16.83 -14.66 11.70
N ILE A 307 15.71 -14.81 11.01
CA ILE A 307 14.73 -15.87 11.23
C ILE A 307 15.09 -17.01 10.27
N ARG A 308 15.38 -18.20 10.80
CA ARG A 308 15.60 -19.41 10.01
C ARG A 308 14.40 -20.34 10.12
N PHE A 309 13.69 -20.55 9.02
CA PHE A 309 12.64 -21.58 8.95
C PHE A 309 13.28 -22.96 8.85
N THR A 310 12.75 -23.92 9.61
CA THR A 310 13.12 -25.33 9.43
C THR A 310 12.60 -25.82 8.08
N ASP A 311 13.34 -26.72 7.43
CA ASP A 311 12.98 -27.24 6.12
C ASP A 311 11.54 -27.78 6.09
N ASN A 312 10.77 -27.31 5.10
CA ASN A 312 9.36 -27.64 4.90
C ASN A 312 8.42 -27.34 6.09
N ALA A 313 8.88 -26.63 7.13
CA ALA A 313 8.03 -26.32 8.28
C ALA A 313 6.85 -25.41 7.91
N LEU A 314 7.06 -24.53 6.92
CA LEU A 314 6.05 -23.67 6.33
C LEU A 314 6.26 -23.59 4.81
N PRO A 315 5.51 -24.35 4.00
CA PRO A 315 5.66 -24.34 2.54
C PRO A 315 5.59 -22.93 1.94
N GLY A 316 6.56 -22.63 1.07
CA GLY A 316 6.69 -21.32 0.41
C GLY A 316 7.37 -20.22 1.24
N ALA A 317 7.64 -20.45 2.53
CA ALA A 317 8.48 -19.55 3.31
C ALA A 317 9.93 -19.55 2.80
N PRO A 318 10.63 -18.40 2.81
CA PRO A 318 12.07 -18.37 2.55
C PRO A 318 12.83 -19.07 3.69
N GLY A 319 13.96 -19.72 3.38
CA GLY A 319 14.77 -20.40 4.40
C GLY A 319 15.36 -19.45 5.45
N LEU A 320 15.75 -18.24 5.02
CA LEU A 320 16.25 -17.16 5.88
C LEU A 320 15.48 -15.87 5.61
N VAL A 321 15.21 -15.11 6.66
CA VAL A 321 14.61 -13.78 6.61
C VAL A 321 15.40 -12.87 7.53
N ALA A 322 15.97 -11.78 7.01
CA ALA A 322 16.64 -10.83 7.89
C ALA A 322 15.60 -10.14 8.79
N GLN A 323 15.97 -9.95 10.04
CA GLN A 323 15.24 -9.13 10.99
C GLN A 323 16.15 -8.72 12.14
N ARG A 324 16.38 -7.42 12.26
CA ARG A 324 17.19 -6.79 13.31
C ARG A 324 16.36 -6.46 14.55
N SER A 325 15.87 -7.48 15.24
CA SER A 325 15.09 -7.30 16.47
C SER A 325 15.98 -6.92 17.65
N TRP A 326 15.53 -5.98 18.48
CA TRP A 326 16.24 -5.56 19.70
C TRP A 326 15.76 -6.30 20.96
N ASN A 327 14.63 -6.99 20.88
CA ASN A 327 14.12 -7.89 21.91
C ASN A 327 13.22 -8.94 21.26
N ILE A 328 12.65 -9.83 22.08
CA ILE A 328 11.55 -10.71 21.70
C ILE A 328 10.59 -10.87 22.87
N SER A 329 9.35 -11.24 22.59
CA SER A 329 8.43 -11.83 23.55
C SER A 329 8.35 -13.32 23.25
N GLU A 330 8.96 -14.13 24.10
CA GLU A 330 9.05 -15.57 23.91
C GLU A 330 7.64 -16.19 23.82
N ALA A 331 7.47 -17.13 22.90
CA ALA A 331 6.32 -18.00 22.78
C ALA A 331 6.83 -19.44 22.80
N LYS A 332 6.19 -20.30 23.60
CA LYS A 332 6.58 -21.71 23.71
C LYS A 332 5.45 -22.60 23.19
N PRO A 333 5.78 -23.66 22.44
CA PRO A 333 4.77 -24.59 21.98
C PRO A 333 4.22 -25.42 23.15
N VAL A 334 2.90 -25.63 23.15
CA VAL A 334 2.24 -26.71 23.90
C VAL A 334 2.46 -28.03 23.17
N GLU A 335 2.97 -29.04 23.88
CA GLU A 335 3.23 -30.38 23.37
C GLU A 335 1.98 -31.00 22.72
N GLY A 336 2.16 -31.58 21.52
CA GLY A 336 1.08 -32.21 20.75
C GLY A 336 0.08 -31.26 20.10
N ALA A 337 0.11 -29.96 20.40
CA ALA A 337 -0.86 -28.98 19.89
C ALA A 337 -0.23 -27.83 19.09
N SER A 338 1.07 -27.62 19.22
CA SER A 338 1.81 -26.59 18.50
C SER A 338 3.28 -26.95 18.36
N ARG A 339 3.98 -26.25 17.46
CA ARG A 339 5.38 -26.51 17.14
C ARG A 339 6.13 -25.26 16.73
N VAL A 340 7.44 -25.27 16.91
CA VAL A 340 8.34 -24.24 16.37
C VAL A 340 8.46 -24.42 14.85
N LEU A 341 8.28 -23.34 14.09
CA LEU A 341 8.48 -23.30 12.64
C LEU A 341 9.81 -22.66 12.24
N ALA A 342 10.30 -21.73 13.07
CA ALA A 342 11.52 -21.00 12.81
C ALA A 342 12.21 -20.60 14.11
N GLU A 343 13.53 -20.47 14.05
CA GLU A 343 14.39 -20.07 15.16
C GLU A 343 15.14 -18.77 14.85
N TRP A 344 15.56 -18.07 15.90
CA TRP A 344 16.40 -16.89 15.79
C TRP A 344 17.87 -17.27 15.68
N LEU A 345 18.54 -16.70 14.69
CA LEU A 345 20.00 -16.68 14.58
C LEU A 345 20.55 -15.30 14.90
N ASP A 346 21.75 -15.28 15.46
CA ASP A 346 22.55 -14.07 15.61
C ASP A 346 23.16 -13.60 14.28
N ASP A 347 23.90 -12.50 14.33
CA ASP A 347 24.60 -11.89 13.20
C ASP A 347 25.78 -12.72 12.67
N LYS A 348 26.16 -13.80 13.36
CA LYS A 348 27.13 -14.81 12.94
C LYS A 348 26.47 -16.09 12.43
N GLY A 349 25.14 -16.10 12.33
CA GLY A 349 24.34 -17.25 11.89
C GLY A 349 24.24 -18.36 12.93
N GLN A 350 24.60 -18.12 14.19
CA GLN A 350 24.49 -19.10 15.27
C GLN A 350 23.10 -19.09 15.89
N PRO A 351 22.52 -20.25 16.23
CA PRO A 351 21.23 -20.31 16.92
C PRO A 351 21.30 -19.64 18.30
N THR A 352 20.32 -18.80 18.59
CA THR A 352 20.21 -18.12 19.88
C THR A 352 19.59 -18.97 20.98
N GLY A 353 18.93 -20.08 20.59
CA GLY A 353 18.10 -20.91 21.46
C GLY A 353 16.63 -20.48 21.54
N TYR A 354 16.24 -19.38 20.89
CA TYR A 354 14.86 -18.88 20.93
C TYR A 354 14.08 -19.15 19.65
N ALA A 355 12.81 -19.50 19.80
CA ALA A 355 11.87 -19.61 18.70
C ALA A 355 11.54 -18.24 18.11
N ALA A 356 11.61 -18.12 16.78
CA ALA A 356 11.20 -16.95 16.04
C ALA A 356 9.74 -17.02 15.60
N VAL A 357 9.28 -18.20 15.18
CA VAL A 357 7.90 -18.45 14.78
C VAL A 357 7.41 -19.74 15.41
N VAL A 358 6.25 -19.69 16.08
CA VAL A 358 5.58 -20.85 16.65
C VAL A 358 4.16 -20.94 16.08
N ALA A 359 3.68 -22.14 15.79
CA ALA A 359 2.39 -22.35 15.13
C ALA A 359 1.57 -23.50 15.74
N SER A 360 0.27 -23.30 15.79
CA SER A 360 -0.78 -24.28 16.04
C SER A 360 -1.79 -24.25 14.88
N ASP A 361 -2.81 -25.10 14.94
CA ASP A 361 -3.84 -25.19 13.90
C ASP A 361 -4.62 -23.88 13.70
N ASN A 362 -4.66 -23.01 14.70
CA ASN A 362 -5.44 -21.77 14.66
C ASN A 362 -4.63 -20.49 14.89
N CYS A 363 -3.32 -20.59 15.14
CA CYS A 363 -2.48 -19.42 15.36
C CYS A 363 -1.04 -19.59 14.91
N MET A 364 -0.47 -18.54 14.32
CA MET A 364 0.97 -18.37 14.21
C MET A 364 1.40 -17.14 14.99
N VAL A 365 2.52 -17.25 15.69
CA VAL A 365 3.12 -16.16 16.47
C VAL A 365 4.53 -15.95 15.97
N MET A 366 4.83 -14.75 15.49
CA MET A 366 6.20 -14.28 15.33
C MET A 366 6.60 -13.52 16.60
N THR A 367 7.67 -13.92 17.28
CA THR A 367 8.03 -13.45 18.63
C THR A 367 8.58 -12.01 18.69
N HIS A 368 8.48 -11.26 17.60
CA HIS A 368 8.75 -9.83 17.51
C HIS A 368 7.76 -9.15 16.56
N VAL A 369 7.67 -7.82 16.63
CA VAL A 369 6.98 -6.99 15.64
C VAL A 369 7.63 -7.14 14.25
N LEU A 370 6.85 -6.98 13.19
CA LEU A 370 7.34 -7.06 11.81
C LEU A 370 8.15 -5.81 11.45
N LEU A 371 9.42 -5.97 11.08
CA LEU A 371 10.29 -4.88 10.63
C LEU A 371 10.41 -4.84 9.09
N PRO A 372 10.68 -3.66 8.50
CA PRO A 372 10.75 -3.48 7.04
C PRO A 372 12.14 -3.71 6.42
N ASP A 373 13.07 -4.35 7.14
CA ASP A 373 14.50 -4.43 6.80
C ASP A 373 14.89 -5.48 5.74
N ASP A 374 13.98 -6.40 5.39
CA ASP A 374 14.12 -7.38 4.31
C ASP A 374 12.82 -7.52 3.50
N PRO A 375 12.39 -6.48 2.76
CA PRO A 375 11.04 -6.40 2.22
C PRO A 375 10.69 -7.53 1.24
N ALA A 376 11.68 -8.12 0.56
CA ALA A 376 11.45 -9.24 -0.35
C ALA A 376 11.13 -10.53 0.43
N ASN A 377 11.99 -10.94 1.36
CA ASN A 377 11.74 -12.16 2.12
C ASN A 377 10.62 -11.98 3.15
N LYS A 378 10.41 -10.77 3.70
CA LYS A 378 9.24 -10.46 4.53
C LYS A 378 7.92 -10.68 3.81
N ARG A 379 7.81 -10.26 2.55
CA ARG A 379 6.61 -10.52 1.73
C ARG A 379 6.42 -12.01 1.48
N ARG A 380 7.48 -12.75 1.16
CA ARG A 380 7.40 -14.22 0.98
C ARG A 380 6.99 -14.93 2.27
N MET A 381 7.58 -14.56 3.40
CA MET A 381 7.23 -15.07 4.72
C MET A 381 5.77 -14.76 5.07
N MET A 382 5.32 -13.52 4.87
CA MET A 382 3.94 -13.11 5.11
C MET A 382 2.96 -13.89 4.24
N LEU A 383 3.25 -14.06 2.94
CA LEU A 383 2.41 -14.85 2.05
C LEU A 383 2.33 -16.31 2.50
N ALA A 384 3.43 -16.89 2.98
CA ALA A 384 3.44 -18.25 3.49
C ALA A 384 2.61 -18.41 4.77
N MET A 385 2.70 -17.47 5.70
CA MET A 385 1.90 -17.46 6.94
C MET A 385 0.41 -17.27 6.65
N VAL A 386 0.07 -16.29 5.81
CA VAL A 386 -1.33 -15.95 5.47
C VAL A 386 -1.95 -17.06 4.61
N GLY A 387 -1.21 -17.55 3.61
CA GLY A 387 -1.65 -18.61 2.71
C GLY A 387 -1.76 -19.98 3.38
N HIS A 388 -1.07 -20.20 4.51
CA HIS A 388 -1.30 -21.40 5.34
C HIS A 388 -2.71 -21.41 5.93
N PHE A 389 -3.17 -20.28 6.48
CA PHE A 389 -4.50 -20.18 7.07
C PHE A 389 -5.61 -19.93 6.05
N VAL A 390 -5.29 -19.26 4.94
CA VAL A 390 -6.25 -18.87 3.91
C VAL A 390 -5.70 -19.28 2.53
N PRO A 391 -5.78 -20.57 2.16
CA PRO A 391 -5.12 -21.11 0.97
C PRO A 391 -5.46 -20.41 -0.35
N GLU A 392 -6.66 -19.86 -0.49
CA GLU A 392 -7.05 -19.11 -1.70
C GLU A 392 -6.20 -17.84 -1.94
N LEU A 393 -5.56 -17.28 -0.90
CA LEU A 393 -4.73 -16.08 -1.03
C LEU A 393 -3.41 -16.36 -1.75
N TRP A 394 -2.95 -17.62 -1.79
CA TRP A 394 -1.83 -18.01 -2.64
C TRP A 394 -2.11 -17.72 -4.11
N ARG A 395 -3.26 -18.20 -4.59
CA ARG A 395 -3.69 -18.01 -5.99
C ARG A 395 -3.87 -16.54 -6.31
N GLN A 396 -4.62 -15.81 -5.47
CA GLN A 396 -4.88 -14.38 -5.68
C GLN A 396 -3.58 -13.57 -5.73
N SER A 397 -2.63 -13.85 -4.84
CA SER A 397 -1.35 -13.15 -4.80
C SER A 397 -0.47 -13.48 -6.02
N ALA A 398 -0.44 -14.74 -6.47
CA ALA A 398 0.30 -15.14 -7.66
C ALA A 398 -0.28 -14.49 -8.93
N GLU A 399 -1.60 -14.55 -9.13
CA GLU A 399 -2.28 -13.93 -10.27
C GLU A 399 -2.05 -12.41 -10.30
N ARG A 400 -2.17 -11.73 -9.15
CA ARG A 400 -1.89 -10.29 -9.04
C ARG A 400 -0.42 -9.95 -9.27
N SER A 401 0.50 -10.76 -8.77
CA SER A 401 1.94 -10.56 -9.00
C SER A 401 2.29 -10.65 -10.48
N ILE A 402 1.70 -11.61 -11.20
CA ILE A 402 1.86 -11.74 -12.66
C ILE A 402 1.26 -10.55 -13.39
N ALA A 403 0.04 -10.13 -13.03
CA ALA A 403 -0.64 -9.01 -13.68
C ALA A 403 0.11 -7.68 -13.51
N ARG A 404 0.83 -7.51 -12.40
CA ARG A 404 1.58 -6.28 -12.08
C ARG A 404 3.00 -6.25 -12.64
N ILE A 405 3.47 -7.31 -13.30
CA ILE A 405 4.79 -7.27 -13.95
C ILE A 405 4.78 -6.12 -14.97
N GLY A 406 5.72 -5.19 -14.83
CA GLY A 406 5.83 -4.03 -15.70
C GLY A 406 4.87 -2.87 -15.38
N ALA A 407 3.99 -3.01 -14.40
CA ALA A 407 3.04 -1.95 -14.01
C ALA A 407 3.69 -0.90 -13.08
N PHE A 408 4.61 -0.09 -13.63
CA PHE A 408 5.29 1.01 -12.92
C PHE A 408 5.58 2.16 -13.90
N ALA A 409 5.99 3.32 -13.39
CA ALA A 409 6.31 4.51 -14.19
C ALA A 409 5.20 4.91 -15.19
N GLY A 410 3.94 4.65 -14.84
CA GLY A 410 2.77 4.94 -15.68
C GLY A 410 2.43 3.87 -16.72
N TYR A 411 3.21 2.78 -16.83
CA TYR A 411 2.88 1.65 -17.69
C TYR A 411 1.79 0.79 -17.05
N LYS A 412 0.90 0.26 -17.88
CA LYS A 412 -0.19 -0.63 -17.46
C LYS A 412 0.30 -2.04 -17.13
N ASP A 413 1.20 -2.57 -17.95
CA ASP A 413 1.64 -3.96 -17.91
C ASP A 413 3.02 -4.15 -18.57
N LEU A 414 3.50 -5.39 -18.58
CA LEU A 414 4.80 -5.76 -19.15
C LEU A 414 4.89 -5.45 -20.65
N ASP A 415 3.80 -5.61 -21.41
CA ASP A 415 3.89 -5.46 -22.86
C ASP A 415 4.06 -3.98 -23.23
N GLU A 416 3.33 -3.09 -22.55
CA GLU A 416 3.53 -1.64 -22.67
C GLU A 416 4.93 -1.24 -22.18
N ALA A 417 5.34 -1.68 -20.99
CA ALA A 417 6.65 -1.36 -20.44
C ALA A 417 7.78 -1.83 -21.36
N ALA A 418 7.71 -3.05 -21.88
CA ALA A 418 8.71 -3.60 -22.79
C ALA A 418 8.78 -2.83 -24.10
N ALA A 419 7.64 -2.44 -24.69
CA ALA A 419 7.62 -1.63 -25.90
C ALA A 419 8.29 -0.26 -25.68
N ARG A 420 7.99 0.40 -24.55
CA ARG A 420 8.57 1.70 -24.18
C ARG A 420 10.06 1.61 -23.86
N ILE A 421 10.48 0.58 -23.13
CA ILE A 421 11.89 0.32 -22.81
C ILE A 421 12.69 0.06 -24.09
N GLN A 422 12.15 -0.76 -25.01
CA GLN A 422 12.77 -1.04 -26.31
C GLN A 422 12.94 0.22 -27.16
N GLN A 423 11.90 1.07 -27.20
CA GLN A 423 11.95 2.35 -27.90
C GLN A 423 13.01 3.29 -27.30
N THR A 424 13.04 3.41 -25.97
CA THR A 424 13.95 4.29 -25.24
C THR A 424 15.41 3.87 -25.43
N SER A 425 15.68 2.57 -25.44
CA SER A 425 17.03 2.02 -25.67
C SER A 425 17.47 2.08 -27.14
N LYS A 426 16.64 2.58 -28.06
CA LYS A 426 16.87 2.54 -29.52
C LYS A 426 17.17 1.12 -30.03
N SER A 427 16.48 0.13 -29.45
CA SER A 427 16.66 -1.28 -29.76
C SER A 427 18.06 -1.83 -29.50
N ASP A 428 18.72 -1.35 -28.44
CA ASP A 428 19.96 -1.97 -27.96
C ASP A 428 19.80 -3.49 -27.77
N ALA A 429 20.78 -4.26 -28.26
CA ALA A 429 20.72 -5.71 -28.28
C ALA A 429 20.70 -6.33 -26.87
N LYS A 430 21.40 -5.72 -25.89
CA LYS A 430 21.42 -6.22 -24.51
C LYS A 430 20.07 -5.99 -23.83
N VAL A 431 19.46 -4.82 -24.04
CA VAL A 431 18.11 -4.53 -23.54
C VAL A 431 17.08 -5.47 -24.17
N THR A 432 17.18 -5.70 -25.48
CA THR A 432 16.31 -6.63 -26.21
C THR A 432 16.37 -8.05 -25.65
N ALA A 433 17.58 -8.57 -25.41
CA ALA A 433 17.78 -9.89 -24.81
C ALA A 433 17.22 -9.98 -23.38
N LYS A 434 17.38 -8.92 -22.57
CA LYS A 434 16.78 -8.84 -21.22
C LYS A 434 15.26 -8.89 -21.27
N LEU A 435 14.63 -8.14 -22.18
CA LEU A 435 13.17 -8.15 -22.35
C LEU A 435 12.64 -9.53 -22.78
N ALA A 436 13.39 -10.27 -23.61
CA ALA A 436 13.03 -11.65 -23.95
C ALA A 436 13.06 -12.58 -22.72
N ALA A 437 14.12 -12.52 -21.90
CA ALA A 437 14.23 -13.30 -20.67
C ALA A 437 13.13 -12.94 -19.64
N ILE A 438 12.74 -11.67 -19.56
CA ILE A 438 11.62 -11.23 -18.70
C ILE A 438 10.29 -11.85 -19.15
N ARG A 439 10.01 -11.87 -20.46
CA ARG A 439 8.80 -12.50 -21.00
C ARG A 439 8.77 -14.00 -20.68
N GLN A 440 9.91 -14.69 -20.82
CA GLN A 440 10.04 -16.09 -20.42
C GLN A 440 9.71 -16.30 -18.94
N LEU A 441 10.23 -15.46 -18.03
CA LEU A 441 9.90 -15.55 -16.61
C LEU A 441 8.41 -15.33 -16.33
N ARG A 442 7.76 -14.39 -17.03
CA ARG A 442 6.30 -14.20 -16.94
C ARG A 442 5.54 -15.46 -17.38
N ASP A 443 5.96 -16.07 -18.48
CA ASP A 443 5.26 -17.24 -19.04
C ASP A 443 5.49 -18.50 -18.17
N GLU A 444 6.68 -18.65 -17.58
CA GLU A 444 6.96 -19.64 -16.54
C GLU A 444 6.06 -19.39 -15.31
N ALA A 445 5.94 -18.14 -14.85
CA ALA A 445 5.09 -17.78 -13.72
C ALA A 445 3.61 -18.15 -13.98
N LYS A 446 3.10 -17.84 -15.18
CA LYS A 446 1.74 -18.23 -15.61
C LYS A 446 1.55 -19.74 -15.62
N THR A 447 2.54 -20.48 -16.12
CA THR A 447 2.51 -21.96 -16.17
C THR A 447 2.50 -22.56 -14.76
N LEU A 448 3.34 -22.07 -13.85
CA LEU A 448 3.34 -22.53 -12.46
C LEU A 448 2.02 -22.19 -11.75
N CYS A 449 1.46 -21.01 -12.03
CA CYS A 449 0.17 -20.61 -11.48
C CYS A 449 -0.96 -21.55 -11.92
N SER A 450 -1.01 -21.95 -13.20
CA SER A 450 -2.03 -22.89 -13.70
C SER A 450 -1.86 -24.31 -13.16
N GLN A 451 -0.65 -24.69 -12.74
CA GLN A 451 -0.34 -25.95 -12.07
C GLN A 451 -0.61 -25.93 -10.55
N GLY A 452 -1.09 -24.81 -9.99
CA GLY A 452 -1.29 -24.66 -8.54
C GLY A 452 0.01 -24.46 -7.74
N LYS A 453 1.15 -24.28 -8.41
CA LYS A 453 2.47 -24.00 -7.80
C LYS A 453 2.62 -22.51 -7.54
N TYR A 454 1.76 -21.99 -6.67
CA TYR A 454 1.65 -20.55 -6.41
C TYR A 454 2.91 -19.93 -5.78
N PRO A 455 3.61 -20.58 -4.82
CA PRO A 455 4.86 -20.03 -4.27
C PRO A 455 5.93 -19.82 -5.35
N GLU A 456 6.13 -20.81 -6.21
CA GLU A 456 7.11 -20.77 -7.30
C GLU A 456 6.69 -19.77 -8.38
N SER A 457 5.39 -19.70 -8.68
CA SER A 457 4.82 -18.69 -9.59
C SER A 457 5.09 -17.27 -9.10
N ALA A 458 4.81 -16.98 -7.83
CA ALA A 458 5.05 -15.66 -7.23
C ALA A 458 6.54 -15.30 -7.24
N GLN A 459 7.44 -16.27 -7.01
CA GLN A 459 8.88 -16.06 -7.11
C GLN A 459 9.30 -15.66 -8.53
N LYS A 460 8.81 -16.35 -9.56
CA LYS A 460 9.09 -16.01 -10.97
C LYS A 460 8.54 -14.63 -11.36
N ALA A 461 7.35 -14.29 -10.88
CA ALA A 461 6.77 -12.96 -11.11
C ALA A 461 7.56 -11.83 -10.43
N ALA A 462 8.05 -12.06 -9.21
CA ALA A 462 8.91 -11.11 -8.50
C ALA A 462 10.26 -10.92 -9.21
N GLU A 463 10.87 -12.01 -9.67
CA GLU A 463 12.10 -11.97 -10.46
C GLU A 463 11.91 -11.20 -11.77
N ALA A 464 10.82 -11.45 -12.50
CA ALA A 464 10.47 -10.71 -13.70
C ALA A 464 10.31 -9.21 -13.39
N SER A 465 9.58 -8.85 -12.34
CA SER A 465 9.35 -7.45 -11.95
C SER A 465 10.65 -6.70 -11.63
N GLN A 466 11.57 -7.35 -10.90
CA GLN A 466 12.90 -6.78 -10.64
C GLN A 466 13.66 -6.57 -11.96
N ARG A 467 13.71 -7.57 -12.83
CA ARG A 467 14.44 -7.48 -14.11
C ARG A 467 13.86 -6.44 -15.07
N VAL A 468 12.54 -6.19 -15.04
CA VAL A 468 11.94 -5.08 -15.82
C VAL A 468 12.46 -3.73 -15.32
N THR A 469 12.55 -3.55 -14.00
CA THR A 469 13.10 -2.32 -13.41
C THR A 469 14.55 -2.11 -13.86
N ASP A 470 15.36 -3.16 -13.80
CA ASP A 470 16.75 -3.11 -14.29
C ASP A 470 16.83 -2.76 -15.78
N ALA A 471 15.98 -3.38 -16.61
CA ALA A 471 15.93 -3.10 -18.05
C ALA A 471 15.49 -1.66 -18.33
N PHE A 472 14.54 -1.13 -17.55
CA PHE A 472 14.12 0.27 -17.64
C PHE A 472 15.25 1.23 -17.30
N CYS A 473 15.99 0.99 -16.20
CA CYS A 473 17.15 1.79 -15.81
C CYS A 473 18.26 1.74 -16.88
N MET A 474 18.52 0.55 -17.44
CA MET A 474 19.53 0.38 -18.50
C MET A 474 19.18 1.07 -19.82
N ALA A 475 17.89 1.21 -20.13
CA ALA A 475 17.45 1.85 -21.37
C ALA A 475 17.66 3.37 -21.37
N GLN A 476 17.79 4.01 -20.19
CA GLN A 476 17.88 5.46 -20.07
C GLN A 476 19.16 6.01 -20.70
N GLN A 477 19.02 7.07 -21.49
CA GLN A 477 20.12 7.82 -22.08
C GLN A 477 20.26 9.16 -21.36
N PRO A 478 21.49 9.63 -21.07
CA PRO A 478 21.68 10.96 -20.50
C PRO A 478 21.19 12.03 -21.48
N LEU A 479 20.46 13.02 -20.97
CA LEU A 479 20.11 14.23 -21.70
C LEU A 479 21.30 15.19 -21.76
N PRO A 480 21.40 16.06 -22.78
CA PRO A 480 22.42 17.09 -22.83
C PRO A 480 22.39 17.97 -21.57
N GLY A 481 23.53 18.05 -20.87
CA GLY A 481 23.66 18.81 -19.61
C GLY A 481 23.09 18.11 -18.38
N GLU A 482 22.64 16.86 -18.48
CA GLU A 482 22.16 16.09 -17.32
C GLU A 482 23.31 15.75 -16.36
N ALA A 483 23.13 16.07 -15.08
CA ALA A 483 23.96 15.59 -13.98
C ALA A 483 23.17 14.54 -13.17
N ARG A 484 23.76 13.36 -12.97
CA ARG A 484 23.21 12.32 -12.10
C ARG A 484 23.95 12.34 -10.78
N LEU A 485 23.23 12.68 -9.71
CA LEU A 485 23.77 12.86 -8.38
C LEU A 485 23.17 11.82 -7.42
N PHE A 486 23.90 11.51 -6.36
CA PHE A 486 23.41 10.68 -5.27
C PHE A 486 22.96 11.57 -4.12
N TRP A 487 21.74 11.38 -3.63
CA TRP A 487 21.35 11.94 -2.35
C TRP A 487 21.94 11.06 -1.24
N CYS A 488 22.96 11.58 -0.56
CA CYS A 488 23.62 10.87 0.54
C CYS A 488 23.46 11.66 1.84
N HIS A 489 22.90 11.03 2.87
CA HIS A 489 22.85 11.60 4.21
C HIS A 489 24.20 11.52 4.94
N SER A 490 25.13 10.69 4.46
CA SER A 490 26.49 10.61 4.99
C SER A 490 27.30 11.83 4.54
N ALA A 491 27.96 12.50 5.49
CA ALA A 491 28.91 13.55 5.20
C ALA A 491 30.15 13.06 4.41
N PHE A 492 30.36 11.74 4.34
CA PHE A 492 31.50 11.11 3.65
C PHE A 492 31.20 10.69 2.21
N GLY A 493 29.99 10.97 1.71
CA GLY A 493 29.58 10.54 0.37
C GLY A 493 29.19 9.06 0.32
N VAL A 494 29.02 8.53 -0.90
CA VAL A 494 28.70 7.12 -1.14
C VAL A 494 30.00 6.33 -1.24
N GLU A 495 30.16 5.32 -0.40
CA GLU A 495 31.38 4.49 -0.39
C GLU A 495 31.61 3.85 -1.77
N GLY A 496 32.83 3.98 -2.29
CA GLY A 496 33.23 3.40 -3.59
C GLY A 496 32.77 4.18 -4.83
N VAL A 497 32.17 5.37 -4.67
CA VAL A 497 31.81 6.25 -5.79
C VAL A 497 32.59 7.56 -5.66
N THR A 498 33.57 7.77 -6.53
CA THR A 498 34.34 9.03 -6.66
C THR A 498 33.73 9.96 -7.69
#